data_AF-A0A5A8BZS3-F1
#
_entry.id   AF-A0A5A8BZS3-F1
#
_cell.length_a   1.000
_cell.length_b   1.000
_cell.length_c   1.000
_cell.angle_alpha   90.00
_cell.angle_beta   90.00
_cell.angle_gamma   90.00
#
_symmetry.space_group_name_H-M   'P 1'
#
loop_
_entity.id
_entity.type
_entity.pdbx_description
1 polymer ?
#
loop_
_entity_poly.entity_id
_entity_poly.type
_entity_poly.pdbx_seq_one_letter_code
_entity_poly.pdbx_strand_id
1 'polypeptide(L)'
;MAGAAAHVKYTVTAKLAAEHEAGYVAWLKDGHVQAIVDEGGACVARVEQCGCSEEGVACVKSVYVFPSRDAFSAYETGLAPKLREDGIRRYGPSSERPVAFSREVVDVEASAVGEEAAKEGAYTGKA
;
A
#
# COMPACT_ATOMS: atom_id res chain seq x y z
N MET A 1 -15.15 -19.55 21.96
CA MET A 1 -15.12 -18.32 21.13
C MET A 1 -13.73 -18.24 20.51
N ALA A 2 -13.55 -18.74 19.28
CA ALA A 2 -12.27 -18.60 18.59
C ALA A 2 -12.12 -17.11 18.24
N GLY A 3 -11.14 -16.44 18.84
CA GLY A 3 -10.80 -15.08 18.43
C GLY A 3 -10.42 -15.12 16.96
N ALA A 4 -11.16 -14.43 16.11
CA ALA A 4 -10.79 -14.32 14.70
C ALA A 4 -9.35 -13.82 14.62
N ALA A 5 -8.51 -14.48 13.83
CA ALA A 5 -7.16 -14.00 13.58
C ALA A 5 -7.23 -12.59 13.00
N ALA A 6 -6.85 -11.60 13.80
CA ALA A 6 -6.87 -10.20 13.39
C ALA A 6 -5.78 -9.98 12.35
N HIS A 7 -6.20 -9.60 11.15
CA HIS A 7 -5.30 -9.15 10.10
C HIS A 7 -4.96 -7.69 10.34
N VAL A 8 -3.88 -7.22 9.73
CA VAL A 8 -3.54 -5.80 9.75
C VAL A 8 -3.68 -5.23 8.36
N LYS A 9 -4.57 -4.25 8.21
CA LYS A 9 -4.70 -3.46 6.99
C LYS A 9 -3.84 -2.21 7.13
N TYR A 10 -2.89 -2.08 6.24
CA TYR A 10 -1.99 -0.94 6.11
C TYR A 10 -2.30 -0.17 4.84
N THR A 11 -2.72 1.08 4.97
CA THR A 11 -3.06 1.94 3.84
C THR A 11 -2.05 3.06 3.74
N VAL A 12 -1.46 3.24 2.57
CA VAL A 12 -0.62 4.39 2.22
C VAL A 12 -1.39 5.25 1.24
N THR A 13 -1.70 6.48 1.62
CA THR A 13 -2.32 7.47 0.75
C THR A 13 -1.25 8.41 0.23
N ALA A 14 -1.10 8.46 -1.08
CA ALA A 14 -0.22 9.38 -1.79
C ALA A 14 -1.06 10.48 -2.44
N LYS A 15 -0.78 11.74 -2.07
CA LYS A 15 -1.31 12.92 -2.76
C LYS A 15 -0.22 13.51 -3.65
N LEU A 16 -0.55 13.76 -4.91
CA LEU A 16 0.38 14.25 -5.91
C LEU A 16 -0.35 15.04 -7.00
N ALA A 17 0.39 15.79 -7.82
CA ALA A 17 -0.19 16.46 -8.98
C ALA A 17 -0.82 15.42 -9.93
N ALA A 18 -2.01 15.71 -10.45
CA ALA A 18 -2.77 14.78 -11.28
C ALA A 18 -1.99 14.31 -12.53
N GLU A 19 -1.16 15.18 -13.11
CA GLU A 19 -0.27 14.84 -14.22
C GLU A 19 0.79 13.78 -13.89
N HIS A 20 1.13 13.59 -12.62
CA HIS A 20 2.11 12.59 -12.18
C HIS A 20 1.47 11.26 -11.74
N GLU A 21 0.14 11.21 -11.67
CA GLU A 21 -0.60 10.03 -11.20
C GLU A 21 -0.26 8.78 -11.99
N ALA A 22 -0.35 8.84 -13.32
CA ALA A 22 -0.11 7.68 -14.19
C ALA A 22 1.29 7.10 -14.01
N GLY A 23 2.32 7.96 -13.89
CA GLY A 23 3.70 7.52 -13.67
C GLY A 23 3.93 6.93 -12.28
N TYR A 24 3.28 7.49 -11.26
CA TYR A 24 3.33 6.97 -9.89
C TYR A 24 2.64 5.60 -9.79
N VAL A 25 1.45 5.45 -10.38
CA VAL A 25 0.73 4.18 -10.43
C VAL A 25 1.52 3.13 -11.22
N ALA A 26 2.14 3.50 -12.35
CA ALA A 26 2.99 2.59 -13.10
C ALA A 26 4.16 2.09 -12.25
N TRP A 27 4.88 2.96 -11.55
CA TRP A 27 5.97 2.57 -10.64
C TRP A 27 5.49 1.64 -9.52
N LEU A 28 4.32 1.89 -8.94
CA LEU A 28 3.74 1.00 -7.92
C LEU A 28 3.50 -0.41 -8.48
N LYS A 29 2.95 -0.50 -9.69
CA LYS A 29 2.62 -1.77 -10.35
C LYS A 29 3.83 -2.50 -10.95
N ASP A 30 4.90 -1.78 -11.27
CA ASP A 30 6.13 -2.32 -11.88
C ASP A 30 7.04 -3.07 -10.88
N GLY A 31 6.56 -3.33 -9.67
CA GLY A 31 7.22 -4.22 -8.71
C GLY A 31 7.26 -3.71 -7.29
N HIS A 32 6.97 -2.44 -7.03
CA HIS A 32 6.98 -1.91 -5.65
C HIS A 32 5.90 -2.60 -4.78
N VAL A 33 4.67 -2.71 -5.29
CA VAL A 33 3.57 -3.40 -4.61
C VAL A 33 3.85 -4.91 -4.52
N GLN A 34 4.40 -5.48 -5.58
CA GLN A 34 4.72 -6.91 -5.64
C GLN A 34 5.79 -7.30 -4.62
N ALA A 35 6.82 -6.47 -4.41
CA ALA A 35 7.85 -6.69 -3.40
C ALA A 35 7.27 -6.74 -1.98
N ILE A 36 6.26 -5.93 -1.66
CA ILE A 36 5.59 -5.96 -0.35
C ILE A 36 4.82 -7.26 -0.14
N VAL A 37 4.27 -7.82 -1.21
CA VAL A 37 3.56 -9.08 -1.17
C VAL A 37 4.54 -10.26 -1.05
N ASP A 38 5.51 -10.34 -1.96
CA ASP A 38 6.43 -11.49 -2.04
C ASP A 38 7.51 -11.48 -0.93
N GLU A 39 8.06 -10.32 -0.59
CA GLU A 39 9.13 -10.19 0.40
C GLU A 39 8.64 -9.61 1.73
N GLY A 40 7.57 -8.79 1.69
CA GLY A 40 7.02 -8.13 2.88
C GLY A 40 6.01 -9.00 3.65
N GLY A 41 5.52 -10.10 3.07
CA GLY A 41 4.56 -11.00 3.73
C GLY A 41 3.13 -10.46 3.80
N ALA A 42 2.77 -9.48 2.96
CA ALA A 42 1.38 -9.11 2.76
C ALA A 42 0.66 -10.20 1.93
N CYS A 43 -0.51 -10.64 2.37
CA CYS A 43 -1.31 -11.63 1.64
C CYS A 43 -2.12 -11.01 0.50
N VAL A 44 -2.45 -9.73 0.64
CA VAL A 44 -3.22 -8.95 -0.33
C VAL A 44 -2.58 -7.58 -0.46
N ALA A 45 -2.43 -7.09 -1.69
CA ALA A 45 -2.11 -5.71 -1.96
C ALA A 45 -2.97 -5.11 -3.07
N ARG A 46 -3.19 -3.81 -3.03
CA ARG A 46 -4.06 -3.07 -3.96
C ARG A 46 -3.57 -1.68 -4.19
N VAL A 47 -3.86 -1.17 -5.39
CA VAL A 47 -3.69 0.23 -5.74
C VAL A 47 -5.02 0.76 -6.22
N GLU A 48 -5.57 1.72 -5.47
CA GLU A 48 -6.85 2.36 -5.74
C GLU A 48 -6.61 3.83 -6.08
N GLN A 49 -7.18 4.28 -7.19
CA GLN A 49 -7.25 5.70 -7.51
C GLN A 49 -8.47 6.28 -6.78
N CYS A 50 -8.26 7.30 -5.97
CA CYS A 50 -9.29 7.99 -5.22
C CYS A 50 -9.41 9.42 -5.75
N GLY A 51 -10.64 9.93 -5.83
CA GLY A 51 -10.84 11.35 -6.08
C GLY A 51 -10.19 12.19 -4.97
N CYS A 52 -9.54 13.28 -5.35
CA CYS A 52 -9.20 14.36 -4.43
C CYS A 52 -10.21 15.51 -4.62
N SER A 53 -10.61 16.16 -3.53
CA SER A 53 -11.46 17.36 -3.63
C SER A 53 -10.68 18.59 -4.12
N GLU A 54 -9.35 18.52 -4.11
CA GLU A 54 -8.44 19.57 -4.53
C GLU A 54 -8.22 19.49 -6.04
N GLU A 55 -8.52 20.58 -6.77
CA GLU A 55 -8.34 20.64 -8.22
C GLU A 55 -6.86 20.49 -8.59
N GLY A 56 -6.57 19.67 -9.61
CA GLY A 56 -5.20 19.37 -10.04
C GLY A 56 -4.43 18.39 -9.15
N VAL A 57 -5.04 17.84 -8.10
CA VAL A 57 -4.44 16.85 -7.20
C VAL A 57 -5.07 15.48 -7.42
N ALA A 58 -4.25 14.45 -7.61
CA ALA A 58 -4.66 13.05 -7.58
C ALA A 58 -4.38 12.44 -6.20
N CYS A 59 -5.19 11.46 -5.82
CA CYS A 59 -5.03 10.70 -4.59
C CYS A 59 -4.94 9.21 -4.96
N VAL A 60 -3.83 8.56 -4.63
CA VAL A 60 -3.62 7.13 -4.88
C VAL A 60 -3.46 6.43 -3.54
N LYS A 61 -4.29 5.43 -3.28
CA LYS A 61 -4.18 4.57 -2.10
C LYS A 61 -3.50 3.27 -2.47
N SER A 62 -2.49 2.88 -1.70
CA SER A 62 -1.92 1.54 -1.71
C SER A 62 -2.33 0.83 -0.44
N VAL A 63 -3.12 -0.23 -0.56
CA VAL A 63 -3.66 -0.98 0.57
C VAL A 63 -2.96 -2.33 0.62
N TYR A 64 -2.45 -2.70 1.79
CA TYR A 64 -1.76 -3.96 2.04
C TYR A 64 -2.41 -4.64 3.23
N VAL A 65 -2.60 -5.95 3.17
CA VAL A 65 -3.16 -6.74 4.27
C VAL A 65 -2.16 -7.81 4.70
N PHE A 66 -1.80 -7.78 5.97
CA PHE A 66 -0.92 -8.74 6.61
C PHE A 66 -1.74 -9.77 7.38
N PRO A 67 -1.30 -11.05 7.40
CA PRO A 67 -2.02 -12.14 8.06
C PRO A 67 -2.07 -12.00 9.58
N SER A 68 -1.17 -11.19 10.16
CA SER A 68 -1.10 -10.92 11.59
C SER A 68 -0.35 -9.63 11.90
N ARG A 69 -0.49 -9.14 13.14
CA ARG A 69 0.29 -8.03 13.69
C ARG A 69 1.79 -8.30 13.70
N ASP A 70 2.18 -9.56 13.88
CA ASP A 70 3.58 -9.98 13.91
C ASP A 70 4.21 -9.88 12.51
N ALA A 71 3.49 -10.34 11.48
CA ALA A 71 3.89 -10.19 10.08
C ALA A 71 4.04 -8.71 9.68
N PHE A 72 3.10 -7.86 10.10
CA PHE A 72 3.21 -6.42 9.89
C PHE A 72 4.44 -5.81 10.60
N SER A 73 4.72 -6.24 11.84
CA SER A 73 5.89 -5.76 12.61
C SER A 73 7.21 -6.17 11.95
N ALA A 74 7.29 -7.39 11.42
CA ALA A 74 8.44 -7.86 10.65
C ALA A 74 8.64 -7.05 9.36
N TYR A 75 7.56 -6.75 8.64
CA TYR A 75 7.60 -5.86 7.48
C TYR A 75 8.09 -4.46 7.85
N GLU A 76 7.54 -3.86 8.92
CA GLU A 76 7.84 -2.49 9.33
C GLU A 76 9.30 -2.30 9.74
N THR A 77 9.88 -3.30 10.40
CA THR A 77 11.29 -3.27 10.84
C THR A 77 12.27 -3.75 9.77
N GLY A 78 11.80 -4.54 8.79
CA GLY A 78 12.62 -5.16 7.75
C GLY A 78 12.59 -4.43 6.41
N LEU A 79 11.57 -4.73 5.59
CA LEU A 79 11.49 -4.28 4.19
C LEU A 79 10.99 -2.82 4.07
N ALA A 80 10.08 -2.40 4.96
CA ALA A 80 9.45 -1.08 4.87
C ALA A 80 10.44 0.10 4.84
N PRO A 81 11.54 0.13 5.62
CA PRO A 81 12.51 1.23 5.57
C PRO A 81 13.17 1.37 4.19
N LYS A 82 13.52 0.25 3.54
CA LYS A 82 14.15 0.24 2.21
C LYS A 82 13.21 0.78 1.15
N LEU A 83 11.96 0.32 1.16
CA LEU A 83 10.93 0.78 0.22
C LEU A 83 10.56 2.25 0.44
N ARG A 84 10.53 2.71 1.70
CA ARG A 84 10.31 4.12 2.05
C ARG A 84 11.46 4.99 1.54
N GLU A 85 12.70 4.56 1.68
CA GLU A 85 13.86 5.29 1.15
C GLU A 85 13.80 5.39 -0.39
N ASP A 86 13.47 4.30 -1.07
CA ASP A 86 13.29 4.25 -2.52
C ASP A 86 12.20 5.22 -3.01
N GLY A 87 11.07 5.25 -2.30
CA GLY A 87 9.97 6.19 -2.55
C GLY A 87 10.34 7.64 -2.29
N ILE A 88 11.04 7.95 -1.19
CA ILE A 88 11.53 9.31 -0.88
C ILE A 88 12.54 9.77 -1.94
N ARG A 89 13.42 8.88 -2.41
CA ARG A 89 14.39 9.23 -3.45
C ARG A 89 13.73 9.61 -4.77
N ARG A 90 12.62 8.96 -5.14
CA ARG A 90 11.90 9.22 -6.40
C ARG A 90 10.86 10.34 -6.30
N TYR A 91 10.19 10.44 -5.16
CA TYR A 91 8.96 11.21 -4.97
C TYR A 91 8.95 12.04 -3.68
N GLY A 92 10.10 12.17 -3.00
CA GLY A 92 10.22 12.97 -1.78
C GLY A 92 10.04 14.47 -2.03
N PRO A 93 10.02 15.28 -0.95
CA PRO A 93 9.75 16.72 -1.04
C PRO A 93 10.79 17.49 -1.86
N SER A 94 11.99 16.94 -2.04
CA SER A 94 13.06 17.51 -2.87
C SER A 94 13.10 16.98 -4.30
N SER A 95 12.17 16.10 -4.68
CA SER A 95 12.06 15.59 -6.05
C SER A 95 11.32 16.58 -6.95
N GLU A 96 11.48 16.45 -8.26
CA GLU A 96 10.73 17.22 -9.26
C GLU A 96 9.22 16.89 -9.25
N ARG A 97 8.81 15.83 -8.54
CA ARG A 97 7.43 15.31 -8.48
C ARG A 97 7.06 14.96 -7.04
N PRO A 98 6.94 15.96 -6.15
CA PRO A 98 6.76 15.71 -4.73
C PRO A 98 5.41 15.03 -4.46
N VAL A 99 5.44 13.99 -3.63
CA VAL A 99 4.27 13.26 -3.18
C VAL A 99 4.15 13.42 -1.66
N ALA A 100 2.96 13.82 -1.20
CA ALA A 100 2.63 13.83 0.21
C ALA A 100 2.05 12.47 0.62
N PHE A 101 2.72 11.79 1.55
CA PHE A 101 2.33 10.47 2.02
C PHE A 101 1.62 10.54 3.38
N SER A 102 0.46 9.92 3.48
CA SER A 102 -0.23 9.60 4.74
C SER A 102 -0.34 8.09 4.90
N ARG A 103 -0.32 7.60 6.14
CA ARG A 103 -0.33 6.17 6.45
C ARG A 103 -1.34 5.88 7.53
N GLU A 104 -2.06 4.79 7.36
CA GLU A 104 -3.05 4.31 8.32
C GLU A 104 -2.84 2.81 8.53
N VAL A 105 -2.90 2.39 9.80
CA VAL A 105 -2.81 0.99 10.21
C VAL A 105 -4.06 0.68 11.01
N VAL A 106 -4.83 -0.32 10.59
CA VAL A 106 -6.04 -0.77 11.28
C VAL A 106 -6.05 -2.28 11.39
N ASP A 107 -6.43 -2.80 12.55
CA ASP A 107 -6.68 -4.22 12.74
C ASP A 107 -8.06 -4.56 12.12
N VAL A 108 -8.13 -5.60 11.29
CA VAL A 108 -9.36 -6.01 10.56
C VAL A 108 -9.65 -7.49 10.76
N GLU A 109 -10.94 -7.84 10.75
CA GLU A 109 -11.37 -9.23 10.81
C GLU A 109 -11.08 -9.98 9.51
N ALA A 110 -10.70 -11.26 9.61
CA ALA A 110 -10.33 -12.08 8.46
C ALA A 110 -11.42 -12.18 7.37
N SER A 111 -12.70 -12.13 7.75
CA SER A 111 -13.84 -12.14 6.83
C SER A 111 -13.87 -10.93 5.89
N ALA A 112 -13.46 -9.75 6.38
CA ALA A 112 -13.36 -8.53 5.57
C ALA A 112 -12.20 -8.60 4.56
N VAL A 113 -11.15 -9.37 4.88
CA VAL A 113 -9.99 -9.56 3.99
C VAL A 113 -10.32 -10.41 2.78
N GLY A 114 -11.17 -11.43 2.93
CA GLY A 114 -11.61 -12.26 1.80
C GLY A 114 -12.42 -11.48 0.76
N GLU A 115 -13.29 -10.58 1.22
CA GLU A 115 -14.07 -9.68 0.36
C GLU A 115 -13.20 -8.61 -0.30
N GLU A 116 -12.18 -8.14 0.42
CA GLU A 116 -11.12 -7.33 -0.18
C GLU A 116 -10.41 -8.17 -1.24
N ALA A 117 -9.77 -9.30 -0.97
CA ALA A 117 -9.04 -10.10 -1.96
C ALA A 117 -9.80 -10.38 -3.27
N ALA A 118 -11.13 -10.52 -3.23
CA ALA A 118 -11.97 -10.85 -4.38
C ALA A 118 -12.20 -9.71 -5.39
N LYS A 119 -11.97 -8.43 -5.05
CA LYS A 119 -12.16 -7.34 -6.04
C LYS A 119 -11.03 -7.29 -7.10
N GLU A 120 -11.36 -6.79 -8.28
CA GLU A 120 -10.41 -6.67 -9.40
C GLU A 120 -9.19 -5.79 -9.05
N GLY A 121 -8.01 -6.17 -9.55
CA GLY A 121 -6.76 -5.42 -9.31
C GLY A 121 -6.07 -5.70 -7.97
N ALA A 122 -6.48 -6.76 -7.25
CA ALA A 122 -5.72 -7.28 -6.11
C ALA A 122 -4.48 -8.05 -6.57
N TYR A 123 -3.35 -7.77 -5.92
CA TYR A 123 -2.11 -8.53 -6.02
C TYR A 123 -2.08 -9.50 -4.84
N THR A 124 -1.86 -10.78 -5.13
CA THR A 124 -1.71 -11.84 -4.13
C THR A 124 -0.35 -12.49 -4.32
N GLY A 125 0.27 -12.93 -3.22
CA GLY A 125 1.57 -13.59 -3.30
C GLY A 125 1.47 -14.90 -4.09
N LYS A 126 2.56 -15.31 -4.72
CA LYS A 126 2.62 -16.67 -5.25
C LYS A 126 2.46 -17.66 -4.10
N ALA A 127 1.44 -18.50 -4.21
CA ALA A 127 1.26 -19.68 -3.35
C ALA A 127 2.46 -20.63 -3.44
#